data_AF-A0A357I367-F1
#
_entry.id   AF-A0A357I367-F1
#
_cell.length_a   1.000
_cell.length_b   1.000
_cell.length_c   1.000
_cell.angle_alpha   90.00
_cell.angle_beta   90.00
_cell.angle_gamma   90.00
#
_symmetry.space_group_name_H-M   'P 1'
#
loop_
_entity.id
_entity.type
_entity.pdbx_description
1 polymer ?
#
loop_
_entity_poly.entity_id
_entity_poly.type
_entity_poly.pdbx_seq_one_letter_code
_entity_poly.pdbx_strand_id
1 'polypeptide(L)' 'MNKIFTVAGIGEVLWDVFPHRARIGGAPANFAWHCSQIGAKAYPVS' A
#
# COMPACT_ATOMS: atom_id res chain seq x y z
N MET A 1 -7.90 -6.07 -25.00
CA MET A 1 -7.86 -5.05 -23.91
C MET A 1 -6.94 -5.58 -22.82
N ASN A 2 -5.98 -4.80 -22.35
CA ASN A 2 -5.19 -5.17 -21.17
C ASN A 2 -6.10 -5.17 -19.95
N LYS A 3 -6.14 -6.29 -19.22
CA LYS A 3 -6.92 -6.43 -17.99
C LYS A 3 -6.22 -5.64 -16.88
N ILE A 4 -6.94 -4.69 -16.28
CA ILE A 4 -6.47 -3.97 -15.08
C ILE A 4 -6.99 -4.72 -13.87
N PHE A 5 -6.09 -5.14 -12.98
CA PHE A 5 -6.46 -5.82 -11.74
C PHE A 5 -6.88 -4.81 -10.67
N THR A 6 -7.96 -5.11 -9.94
CA THR A 6 -8.31 -4.42 -8.69
C THR A 6 -7.72 -5.19 -7.52
N VAL A 7 -6.97 -4.52 -6.65
CA VAL A 7 -6.23 -5.13 -5.54
C VAL A 7 -6.56 -4.41 -4.23
N ALA A 8 -6.78 -5.14 -3.15
CA ALA A 8 -6.95 -4.59 -1.81
C ALA A 8 -5.84 -5.13 -0.89
N GLY A 9 -5.08 -4.23 -0.26
CA GLY A 9 -4.19 -4.55 0.85
C GLY A 9 -4.91 -4.27 2.17
N ILE A 10 -5.39 -5.32 2.83
CA ILE A 10 -6.20 -5.21 4.04
C ILE A 10 -5.35 -5.48 5.27
N GLY A 11 -5.36 -4.55 6.23
CA GLY A 11 -4.71 -4.70 7.53
C GLY A 11 -4.22 -3.35 8.03
N GLU A 12 -3.14 -3.33 8.79
CA GLU A 12 -2.71 -2.13 9.50
C GLU A 12 -2.16 -1.04 8.56
N VAL A 13 -2.51 0.20 8.88
CA VAL A 13 -1.81 1.41 8.42
C VAL A 13 -1.30 2.15 9.64
N LEU A 14 0.00 2.41 9.69
CA LEU A 14 0.65 2.97 10.87
C LEU A 14 1.73 3.98 10.49
N TRP A 15 2.32 4.59 11.53
CA TRP A 15 3.52 5.40 11.39
C TRP A 15 4.74 4.59 11.85
N ASP A 16 5.67 4.36 10.94
CA ASP A 16 7.02 3.94 11.27
C ASP A 16 7.79 5.15 11.80
N VAL A 17 8.01 5.19 13.11
CA VAL A 17 8.68 6.31 13.79
C VAL A 17 10.18 6.02 13.90
N PHE A 18 10.97 6.75 13.11
CA PHE A 18 12.43 6.75 13.16
C PHE A 18 12.95 7.96 13.96
N PRO A 19 14.21 7.97 14.42
CA PRO A 19 14.74 9.04 15.28
C PRO A 19 14.61 10.48 14.74
N HIS A 20 14.52 10.66 13.42
CA HIS A 20 14.48 11.99 12.78
C HIS A 20 13.24 12.21 11.91
N ARG A 21 12.36 11.22 11.77
CA ARG A 21 11.16 11.31 10.92
C ARG A 21 10.17 10.19 11.21
N ALA A 22 8.89 10.49 11.00
CA ALA A 22 7.86 9.47 10.83
C ALA A 22 7.66 9.19 9.33
N ARG A 23 7.38 7.93 8.97
CA ARG A 23 6.97 7.52 7.63
C ARG A 23 5.70 6.69 7.71
N ILE A 24 4.87 6.75 6.67
CA ILE A 24 3.75 5.81 6.55
C ILE A 24 4.35 4.40 6.45
N GLY A 25 3.84 3.51 7.28
CA GLY A 25 4.18 2.09 7.34
C GLY A 25 2.92 1.22 7.33
N GLY A 26 3.13 -0.08 7.50
CA GLY A 26 2.10 -1.11 7.37
C GLY A 26 2.34 -1.97 6.13
N ALA A 27 2.47 -3.29 6.34
CA ALA A 27 2.74 -4.22 5.25
C ALA A 27 1.62 -4.23 4.19
N PRO A 28 0.32 -4.16 4.55
CA PRO A 28 -0.78 -4.12 3.59
C PRO A 28 -0.77 -2.84 2.73
N ALA A 29 -0.47 -1.69 3.33
CA ALA A 29 -0.33 -0.43 2.58
C ALA A 29 0.85 -0.45 1.61
N ASN A 30 1.99 -0.98 2.05
CA ASN A 30 3.17 -1.12 1.18
C ASN A 30 2.91 -2.08 0.01
N PHE A 31 2.19 -3.18 0.23
CA PHE A 31 1.77 -4.10 -0.83
C PHE A 31 0.86 -3.40 -1.86
N ALA A 32 -0.20 -2.72 -1.40
CA ALA A 32 -1.11 -1.97 -2.28
C ALA A 32 -0.37 -0.89 -3.08
N TRP A 33 0.58 -0.18 -2.44
CA TRP A 33 1.44 0.78 -3.12
C TRP A 33 2.24 0.12 -4.25
N HIS A 34 2.96 -0.97 -3.99
CA HIS A 34 3.74 -1.65 -5.02
C HIS A 34 2.87 -2.21 -6.17
N CYS A 35 1.68 -2.73 -5.87
CA CYS A 35 0.72 -3.15 -6.90
C CYS A 35 0.30 -1.98 -7.80
N SER A 36 0.10 -0.78 -7.25
CA SER A 36 -0.23 0.40 -8.05
C SER A 36 0.90 0.81 -9.00
N GLN A 37 2.16 0.70 -8.56
CA GLN A 37 3.34 1.05 -9.37
C GLN A 37 3.50 0.15 -10.60
N ILE A 38 2.97 -1.08 -10.55
CA ILE A 38 3.03 -2.04 -11.67
C ILE A 38 1.71 -2.12 -12.48
N GLY A 39 0.80 -1.15 -12.29
CA GLY A 39 -0.37 -0.96 -13.14
C GLY A 39 -1.69 -1.53 -12.63
N ALA A 40 -1.76 -1.98 -11.37
CA ALA A 40 -3.03 -2.36 -10.75
C ALA A 40 -3.77 -1.14 -10.18
N LYS A 41 -5.10 -1.24 -10.10
CA LYS A 41 -5.95 -0.33 -9.33
C LYS A 41 -5.99 -0.82 -7.88
N ALA A 42 -5.03 -0.39 -7.08
CA ALA A 42 -4.78 -0.93 -5.74
C ALA A 42 -5.21 0.04 -4.61
N TYR A 43 -5.74 -0.52 -3.52
CA TYR A 43 -6.27 0.24 -2.38
C TYR A 43 -5.78 -0.33 -1.04
N PRO A 44 -5.21 0.48 -0.14
CA PRO A 44 -5.08 0.10 1.27
C PRO A 44 -6.46 0.19 1.97
N VAL A 45 -6.74 -0.76 2.87
CA VAL A 45 -7.98 -0.78 3.68
C VAL A 45 -7.60 -1.07 5.13
N SER A 46 -7.85 -0.09 6.01
CA SER A 46 -7.59 -0.11 7.45
C SER A 46 -8.66 0.64 8.21
#